data_AF-A0AAF1JYU7-F1
#
_entry.id   AF-A0AAF1JYU7-F1
#
_cell.length_a   1.000
_cell.length_b   1.000
_cell.length_c   1.000
_cell.angle_alpha   90.00
_cell.angle_beta   90.00
_cell.angle_gamma   90.00
#
_symmetry.space_group_name_H-M   'P 1'
#
loop_
_entity.id
_entity.type
_entity.pdbx_description
1 polymer ?
#
loop_
_entity_poly.entity_id
_entity_poly.type
_entity_poly.pdbx_seq_one_letter_code
_entity_poly.pdbx_strand_id
1 'polypeptide(L)'
;MPVTTTFTVDRVTDTQLRDAAFVRGKFDEATRAVADRDRELTTLNTQVATLATRNTQLEASTKTQTAELQQVRESLASALSRNQALSDRITALETTTPKIAVESLVTRFKADVDKINREVRANPGLAGMLVDSVEVEIKGGLDVSDGVAITQLPAGALTAGNASTLRFNLRPGPVLRIVDEENDTRR
;
A
#
# COMPACT_ATOMS: atom_id res chain seq x y z
N MET A 1 15.44 -47.04 -31.88
CA MET A 1 16.14 -46.67 -33.12
C MET A 1 15.70 -47.65 -34.19
N PRO A 2 15.17 -47.22 -35.34
CA PRO A 2 14.90 -48.12 -36.45
C PRO A 2 16.21 -48.81 -36.88
N VAL A 3 16.15 -50.12 -37.11
CA VAL A 3 17.29 -50.88 -37.62
C VAL A 3 17.49 -50.45 -39.07
N THR A 4 18.65 -49.86 -39.38
CA THR A 4 18.95 -49.39 -40.73
C THR A 4 19.69 -50.46 -41.50
N THR A 5 19.22 -50.76 -42.71
CA THR A 5 19.91 -51.67 -43.61
C THR A 5 21.23 -51.03 -44.01
N THR A 6 22.35 -51.63 -43.62
CA THR A 6 23.68 -51.11 -43.96
C THR A 6 24.12 -51.73 -45.26
N PHE A 7 24.48 -50.92 -46.25
CA PHE A 7 25.10 -51.43 -47.48
C PHE A 7 26.56 -51.79 -47.20
N THR A 8 26.90 -53.06 -47.39
CA THR A 8 28.23 -53.59 -47.10
C THR A 8 29.15 -53.47 -48.31
N VAL A 9 30.20 -52.65 -48.17
CA VAL A 9 31.21 -52.37 -49.21
C VAL A 9 32.41 -53.31 -49.03
N ASP A 10 32.20 -54.60 -49.22
CA ASP A 10 33.30 -55.56 -49.24
C ASP A 10 33.97 -55.62 -50.63
N ARG A 11 35.21 -56.11 -50.70
CA ARG A 11 35.89 -56.35 -51.99
C ARG A 11 35.11 -57.38 -52.80
N VAL A 12 34.63 -56.96 -53.97
CA VAL A 12 33.94 -57.82 -54.93
C VAL A 12 34.94 -58.34 -55.97
N THR A 13 34.88 -59.62 -56.29
CA THR A 13 35.72 -60.26 -57.32
C THR A 13 35.06 -60.23 -58.70
N ASP A 14 35.85 -60.30 -59.78
CA ASP A 14 35.34 -60.35 -61.15
C ASP A 14 34.39 -61.53 -61.40
N THR A 15 34.59 -62.66 -60.72
CA THR A 15 33.69 -63.83 -60.80
C THR A 15 32.32 -63.52 -60.20
N GLN A 16 32.26 -62.78 -59.08
CA GLN A 16 31.00 -62.35 -58.45
C GLN A 16 30.27 -61.29 -59.28
N LEU A 17 30.99 -60.42 -59.98
CA LEU A 17 30.39 -59.43 -60.88
C LEU A 17 29.74 -60.07 -62.13
N ARG A 18 30.17 -61.26 -62.52
CA ARG A 18 29.55 -62.03 -63.61
C ARG A 18 28.32 -62.82 -63.16
N ASP A 19 28.11 -62.98 -61.86
CA ASP A 19 26.90 -63.60 -61.30
C ASP A 19 25.78 -62.55 -61.20
N ALA A 20 24.78 -62.67 -62.08
CA ALA A 20 23.64 -61.78 -62.12
C ALA A 20 22.82 -61.78 -60.82
N ALA A 21 22.77 -62.90 -60.09
CA ALA A 21 22.05 -62.99 -58.82
C ALA A 21 22.76 -62.18 -57.73
N PHE A 22 24.10 -62.26 -57.68
CA PHE A 22 24.92 -61.47 -56.77
C PHE A 22 24.76 -59.97 -57.02
N VAL A 23 24.90 -59.52 -58.28
CA VAL A 23 24.77 -58.10 -58.65
C VAL A 23 23.39 -57.55 -58.30
N ARG A 24 22.32 -58.30 -58.60
CA ARG A 24 20.95 -57.90 -58.24
C ARG A 24 20.76 -57.81 -56.74
N GLY A 25 21.28 -58.77 -55.97
CA GLY A 25 21.23 -58.75 -54.51
C GLY A 25 21.90 -57.51 -53.91
N LYS A 26 23.07 -57.13 -54.44
CA LYS A 26 23.80 -55.92 -54.01
C LYS A 26 23.08 -54.64 -54.41
N PHE A 27 22.49 -54.59 -55.60
CA PHE A 27 21.66 -53.46 -56.03
C PHE A 27 20.43 -53.28 -55.11
N ASP A 28 19.75 -54.37 -54.77
CA ASP A 28 18.59 -54.33 -53.88
C ASP A 28 18.99 -53.92 -52.44
N GLU A 29 20.14 -54.37 -51.94
CA GLU A 29 20.71 -53.96 -50.66
C GLU A 29 20.98 -52.44 -50.64
N ALA A 30 21.64 -51.91 -51.68
CA ALA A 30 21.94 -50.48 -51.81
C ALA A 30 20.66 -49.65 -51.88
N THR A 31 19.67 -50.09 -52.67
CA THR A 31 18.39 -49.40 -52.83
C THR A 31 17.63 -49.32 -51.50
N ARG A 32 17.63 -50.41 -50.71
CA ARG A 32 17.02 -50.41 -49.36
C ARG A 32 17.76 -49.49 -48.40
N ALA A 33 19.09 -49.51 -48.40
CA ALA A 33 19.90 -48.66 -47.54
C ALA A 33 19.68 -47.16 -47.82
N VAL A 34 19.57 -46.76 -49.09
CA VAL A 34 19.23 -45.38 -49.49
C VAL A 34 17.84 -45.00 -49.00
N ALA A 35 16.83 -45.86 -49.26
CA ALA A 35 15.46 -45.59 -48.82
C ALA A 35 15.34 -45.46 -47.29
N ASP A 36 16.09 -46.25 -46.52
CA ASP A 36 16.13 -46.15 -45.05
C ASP A 36 16.77 -44.84 -44.59
N ARG A 37 17.85 -44.41 -45.25
CA ARG A 37 18.51 -43.11 -44.99
C ARG A 37 17.62 -41.92 -45.32
N ASP A 38 16.87 -41.96 -46.42
CA ASP A 38 15.93 -40.90 -46.80
C ASP A 38 14.81 -40.72 -45.77
N ARG A 39 14.30 -41.83 -45.21
CA ARG A 39 13.32 -41.81 -44.12
C ARG A 39 13.90 -41.20 -42.84
N GLU A 40 15.13 -41.55 -42.52
CA GLU A 40 15.84 -41.01 -41.36
C GLU A 40 16.10 -39.50 -41.52
N LEU A 41 16.56 -39.06 -42.69
CA LEU A 41 16.75 -37.64 -43.01
C LEU A 41 15.43 -36.87 -42.89
N THR A 42 14.33 -37.42 -43.39
CA THR A 42 13.00 -36.82 -43.27
C THR A 42 12.59 -36.68 -41.78
N THR A 43 12.85 -37.71 -40.98
CA THR A 43 12.56 -37.71 -39.55
C THR A 43 13.40 -36.67 -38.81
N LEU A 44 14.71 -36.63 -39.07
CA LEU A 44 15.63 -35.66 -38.48
C LEU A 44 15.26 -34.22 -38.87
N ASN A 45 14.94 -33.96 -40.14
CA ASN A 45 14.49 -32.63 -40.59
C ASN A 45 13.22 -32.18 -39.85
N THR A 46 12.27 -33.10 -39.63
CA THR A 46 11.05 -32.82 -38.87
C THR A 46 11.36 -32.49 -37.41
N GLN A 47 12.28 -33.23 -36.79
CA GLN A 47 12.73 -32.96 -35.42
C GLN A 47 13.44 -31.61 -35.31
N VAL A 48 14.32 -31.27 -36.25
CA VAL A 48 15.01 -29.98 -36.31
C VAL A 48 14.01 -28.83 -36.45
N ALA A 49 13.01 -28.95 -37.32
CA ALA A 49 11.97 -27.92 -37.47
C ALA A 49 11.14 -27.75 -36.19
N THR A 50 10.83 -28.85 -35.51
CA THR A 50 10.10 -28.84 -34.23
C THR A 50 10.92 -28.16 -33.13
N LEU A 51 12.21 -28.49 -33.02
CA LEU A 51 13.12 -27.88 -32.05
C LEU A 51 13.33 -26.39 -32.33
N ALA A 52 13.49 -25.99 -33.60
CA ALA A 52 13.59 -24.58 -33.99
C ALA A 52 12.34 -23.79 -33.58
N THR A 53 11.15 -24.34 -33.80
CA THR A 53 9.88 -23.72 -33.38
C THR A 53 9.79 -23.62 -31.85
N ARG A 54 10.23 -24.66 -31.13
CA ARG A 54 10.22 -24.64 -29.66
C ARG A 54 11.20 -23.61 -29.09
N ASN A 55 12.37 -23.45 -29.71
CA ASN A 55 13.35 -22.46 -29.31
C ASN A 55 12.81 -21.03 -29.48
N THR A 56 12.19 -20.71 -30.61
CA THR A 56 11.60 -19.37 -30.82
C THR A 56 10.47 -19.07 -29.84
N GLN A 57 9.66 -20.08 -29.49
CA GLN A 57 8.62 -19.95 -28.46
C GLN A 57 9.21 -19.70 -27.06
N LEU A 58 10.28 -20.42 -26.70
CA LEU A 58 10.96 -20.24 -25.41
C LEU A 58 11.67 -18.87 -25.32
N GLU A 59 12.27 -18.41 -26.40
CA GLU A 59 12.88 -17.07 -26.48
C GLU A 59 11.82 -15.97 -26.28
N ALA A 60 10.67 -16.08 -26.96
CA ALA A 60 9.57 -15.14 -26.79
C ALA A 60 9.03 -15.16 -25.35
N SER A 61 8.84 -16.35 -24.76
CA SER A 61 8.37 -16.50 -23.38
C SER A 61 9.35 -15.90 -22.37
N THR A 62 10.66 -16.14 -22.55
CA THR A 62 11.71 -15.60 -21.68
C THR A 62 11.75 -14.08 -21.74
N LYS A 63 11.58 -13.49 -22.93
CA LYS A 63 11.52 -12.04 -23.10
C LYS A 63 10.33 -11.43 -22.35
N THR A 64 9.15 -12.04 -22.45
CA THR A 64 7.95 -11.60 -21.71
C THR A 64 8.16 -11.70 -20.20
N GLN A 65 8.63 -12.84 -19.71
CA GLN A 65 8.89 -13.03 -18.27
C GLN A 65 9.93 -12.05 -17.72
N THR A 66 10.95 -11.71 -18.52
CA THR A 66 11.96 -10.72 -18.12
C THR A 66 11.34 -9.32 -17.99
N ALA A 67 10.46 -8.93 -18.91
CA ALA A 67 9.75 -7.66 -18.83
C ALA A 67 8.80 -7.60 -17.61
N GLU A 68 8.07 -8.68 -17.35
CA GLU A 68 7.20 -8.79 -16.17
C GLU A 68 8.00 -8.70 -14.86
N LEU A 69 9.14 -9.41 -14.77
CA LEU A 69 10.03 -9.34 -13.61
C LEU A 69 10.57 -7.93 -13.37
N GLN A 70 10.89 -7.20 -14.43
CA GLN A 70 11.34 -5.81 -14.31
C GLN A 70 10.22 -4.92 -13.77
N GLN A 71 9.00 -5.04 -14.30
CA GLN A 71 7.84 -4.29 -13.82
C GLN A 71 7.54 -4.58 -12.34
N VAL A 72 7.63 -5.85 -11.93
CA VAL A 72 7.44 -6.25 -10.53
C VAL A 72 8.52 -5.64 -9.63
N ARG A 73 9.78 -5.62 -10.06
CA ARG A 73 10.87 -4.98 -9.30
C ARG A 73 10.65 -3.47 -9.12
N GLU A 74 10.20 -2.78 -10.16
CA GLU A 74 9.90 -1.34 -10.09
C GLU A 74 8.74 -1.05 -9.12
N SER A 75 7.67 -1.85 -9.19
CA SER A 75 6.54 -1.70 -8.26
C SER A 75 6.91 -2.01 -6.81
N LEU A 76 7.76 -3.01 -6.56
CA LEU A 76 8.28 -3.34 -5.23
C LEU A 76 9.14 -2.18 -4.68
N ALA A 77 10.03 -1.61 -5.48
CA ALA A 77 10.85 -0.47 -5.07
C ALA A 77 9.98 0.74 -4.68
N SER A 78 8.92 1.03 -5.46
CA SER A 78 7.96 2.08 -5.16
C SER A 78 7.21 1.82 -3.84
N ALA A 79 6.77 0.58 -3.62
CA ALA A 79 6.09 0.20 -2.39
C ALA A 79 7.01 0.32 -1.15
N LEU A 80 8.27 -0.11 -1.25
CA LEU A 80 9.26 0.05 -0.19
C LEU A 80 9.50 1.53 0.15
N SER A 81 9.64 2.39 -0.86
CA SER A 81 9.81 3.83 -0.65
C SER A 81 8.59 4.45 0.06
N ARG A 82 7.37 4.06 -0.31
CA ARG A 82 6.14 4.53 0.36
C ARG A 82 6.07 4.04 1.80
N ASN A 83 6.40 2.78 2.06
CA ASN A 83 6.42 2.24 3.42
C ASN A 83 7.45 2.95 4.30
N GLN A 84 8.64 3.26 3.77
CA GLN A 84 9.62 4.05 4.50
C GLN A 84 9.07 5.44 4.84
N ALA A 85 8.51 6.14 3.85
CA ALA A 85 7.94 7.48 4.07
C ALA A 85 6.78 7.47 5.07
N LEU A 86 5.96 6.42 5.09
CA LEU A 86 4.90 6.24 6.08
C LEU A 86 5.47 5.94 7.47
N SER A 87 6.50 5.11 7.55
CA SER A 87 7.21 4.81 8.81
C SER A 87 7.84 6.07 9.40
N ASP A 88 8.48 6.89 8.58
CA ASP A 88 9.07 8.17 9.00
C ASP A 88 7.98 9.14 9.48
N ARG A 89 6.84 9.19 8.80
CA ARG A 89 5.67 9.98 9.22
C ARG A 89 5.08 9.51 10.54
N ILE A 90 4.95 8.21 10.75
CA ILE A 90 4.46 7.64 12.02
C ILE A 90 5.42 8.01 13.14
N THR A 91 6.72 7.82 12.93
CA THR A 91 7.75 8.21 13.92
C THR A 91 7.69 9.69 14.24
N ALA A 92 7.53 10.54 13.22
CA ALA A 92 7.35 11.98 13.40
C ALA A 92 6.10 12.28 14.24
N LEU A 93 4.96 11.67 13.95
CA LEU A 93 3.72 11.88 14.70
C LEU A 93 3.77 11.36 16.14
N GLU A 94 4.46 10.24 16.38
CA GLU A 94 4.67 9.70 17.73
C GLU A 94 5.59 10.60 18.57
N THR A 95 6.55 11.26 17.94
CA THR A 95 7.51 12.14 18.62
C THR A 95 7.06 13.61 18.70
N THR A 96 6.21 14.07 17.78
CA THR A 96 5.63 15.41 17.80
C THR A 96 4.25 15.39 18.42
N THR A 97 4.24 15.31 19.75
CA THR A 97 3.02 15.57 20.50
C THR A 97 2.70 17.07 20.42
N PRO A 98 1.48 17.47 20.05
CA PRO A 98 1.12 18.88 19.93
C PRO A 98 1.24 19.57 21.29
N LYS A 99 1.98 20.68 21.33
CA LYS A 99 2.18 21.52 22.51
C LYS A 99 1.33 22.76 22.41
N ILE A 100 0.64 23.11 23.49
CA ILE A 100 -0.13 24.36 23.60
C ILE A 100 0.43 25.15 24.78
N ALA A 101 0.82 26.40 24.54
CA ALA A 101 1.24 27.30 25.61
C ALA A 101 0.08 27.52 26.60
N VAL A 102 0.34 27.34 27.90
CA VAL A 102 -0.69 27.44 28.95
C VAL A 102 -1.36 28.83 28.92
N GLU A 103 -0.57 29.88 28.72
CA GLU A 103 -1.07 31.25 28.63
C GLU A 103 -2.08 31.44 27.49
N SER A 104 -1.80 30.90 26.30
CA SER A 104 -2.70 30.99 25.15
C SER A 104 -4.02 30.26 25.41
N LEU A 105 -3.97 29.10 26.07
CA LEU A 105 -5.16 28.35 26.43
C LEU A 105 -6.03 29.11 27.44
N VAL A 106 -5.43 29.63 28.51
CA VAL A 106 -6.13 30.41 29.53
C VAL A 106 -6.74 31.69 28.94
N THR A 107 -6.00 32.38 28.06
CA THR A 107 -6.46 33.62 27.43
C THR A 107 -7.66 33.37 26.53
N ARG A 108 -7.61 32.33 25.68
CA ARG A 108 -8.73 31.96 24.82
C ARG A 108 -9.96 31.55 25.63
N PHE A 109 -9.74 30.78 26.68
CA PHE A 109 -10.80 30.35 27.57
C PHE A 109 -11.52 31.51 28.26
N LYS A 110 -10.77 32.49 28.80
CA LYS A 110 -11.36 33.71 29.38
C LYS A 110 -12.21 34.46 28.36
N ALA A 111 -11.71 34.63 27.13
CA ALA A 111 -12.43 35.32 26.07
C ALA A 111 -13.78 34.64 25.72
N ASP A 112 -13.81 33.30 25.72
CA ASP A 112 -15.01 32.53 25.46
C ASP A 112 -16.03 32.63 26.62
N VAL A 113 -15.58 32.58 27.87
CA VAL A 113 -16.45 32.81 29.05
C VAL A 113 -17.06 34.20 29.04
N ASP A 114 -16.27 35.23 28.73
CA ASP A 114 -16.74 36.61 28.64
C ASP A 114 -17.74 36.79 27.49
N LYS A 115 -17.56 36.05 26.39
CA LYS A 115 -18.52 36.02 25.28
C LYS A 115 -19.85 35.40 25.72
N ILE A 116 -19.83 34.22 26.36
CA ILE A 116 -21.03 33.54 26.88
C ILE A 116 -21.77 34.45 27.86
N ASN A 117 -21.06 35.04 28.82
CA ASN A 117 -21.65 35.94 29.80
C ASN A 117 -22.28 37.19 29.15
N ARG A 118 -21.69 37.71 28.05
CA ARG A 118 -22.28 38.81 27.28
C ARG A 118 -23.55 38.38 26.55
N GLU A 119 -23.56 37.22 25.91
CA GLU A 119 -24.73 36.68 25.20
C GLU A 119 -25.92 36.42 26.13
N VAL A 120 -25.67 35.88 27.33
CA VAL A 120 -26.72 35.67 28.35
C VAL A 120 -27.27 37.01 28.85
N ARG A 121 -26.43 38.01 29.08
CA ARG A 121 -26.88 39.36 29.51
C ARG A 121 -27.64 40.11 28.42
N ALA A 122 -27.27 39.91 27.15
CA ALA A 122 -27.88 40.58 26.01
C ALA A 122 -29.29 40.06 25.66
N ASN A 123 -29.74 38.97 26.30
CA ASN A 123 -31.07 38.39 26.13
C ASN A 123 -31.87 38.43 27.44
N PRO A 124 -32.55 39.56 27.75
CA PRO A 124 -33.24 39.79 29.03
C PRO A 124 -34.40 38.82 29.34
N GLY A 125 -34.87 38.06 28.33
CA GLY A 125 -35.89 37.03 28.49
C GLY A 125 -35.37 35.66 28.93
N LEU A 126 -34.04 35.46 28.94
CA LEU A 126 -33.42 34.27 29.51
C LEU A 126 -33.19 34.52 31.00
N ALA A 127 -34.05 33.93 31.85
CA ALA A 127 -33.69 33.69 33.25
C ALA A 127 -32.48 32.73 33.25
N GLY A 128 -31.28 33.29 33.24
CA GLY A 128 -30.05 32.57 32.98
C GLY A 128 -29.10 32.63 34.15
N MET A 129 -28.37 31.53 34.36
CA MET A 129 -27.20 31.56 35.24
C MET A 129 -26.01 32.14 34.46
N LEU A 130 -25.27 33.05 35.08
CA LEU A 130 -23.98 33.51 34.61
C LEU A 130 -22.88 32.58 35.13
N VAL A 131 -21.81 32.45 34.36
CA VAL A 131 -20.61 31.76 34.81
C VAL A 131 -19.87 32.70 35.77
N ASP A 132 -19.75 32.29 37.03
CA ASP A 132 -19.05 33.03 38.08
C ASP A 132 -17.56 32.68 38.10
N SER A 133 -17.27 31.39 38.13
CA SER A 133 -15.91 30.87 38.01
C SER A 133 -15.90 29.55 37.25
N VAL A 134 -14.74 29.21 36.68
CA VAL A 134 -14.51 27.91 36.06
C VAL A 134 -13.27 27.29 36.66
N GLU A 135 -13.40 26.04 37.09
CA GLU A 135 -12.28 25.19 37.46
C GLU A 135 -11.98 24.27 36.27
N VAL A 136 -10.73 24.32 35.80
CA VAL A 136 -10.26 23.50 34.68
C VAL A 136 -9.18 22.57 35.19
N GLU A 137 -9.45 21.27 35.13
CA GLU A 137 -8.45 20.23 35.32
C GLU A 137 -8.02 19.72 33.95
N ILE A 138 -6.80 20.04 33.54
CA ILE A 138 -6.26 19.59 32.26
C ILE A 138 -5.37 18.40 32.51
N LYS A 139 -5.75 17.25 31.94
CA LYS A 139 -4.94 16.04 31.98
C LYS A 139 -4.09 15.98 30.71
N GLY A 140 -2.85 16.44 30.86
CA GLY A 140 -1.81 16.51 29.84
C GLY A 140 -0.43 16.34 30.48
N GLY A 141 0.58 15.99 29.70
CA GLY A 141 1.96 16.06 30.17
C GLY A 141 2.39 17.52 30.28
N LEU A 142 3.04 17.92 31.39
CA LEU A 142 3.66 19.25 31.48
C LEU A 142 5.02 19.18 30.80
N ASP A 143 5.24 20.02 29.79
CA ASP A 143 6.55 20.20 29.17
C ASP A 143 7.10 21.58 29.55
N VAL A 144 8.34 21.62 30.02
CA VAL A 144 9.05 22.81 30.49
C VAL A 144 10.26 23.15 29.63
N SER A 145 10.51 22.39 28.56
CA SER A 145 11.71 22.50 27.72
C SER A 145 11.82 23.89 27.07
N ASP A 146 10.69 24.46 26.63
CA ASP A 146 10.59 25.77 25.95
C ASP A 146 9.60 26.71 26.66
N GLY A 147 9.54 26.65 28.00
CA GLY A 147 8.50 27.30 28.82
C GLY A 147 7.37 26.35 29.16
N VAL A 148 6.33 26.85 29.86
CA VAL A 148 5.25 25.98 30.38
C VAL A 148 4.22 25.70 29.29
N ALA A 149 4.27 24.50 28.73
CA ALA A 149 3.33 24.01 27.74
C ALA A 149 2.60 22.74 28.22
N ILE A 150 1.36 22.58 27.76
CA ILE A 150 0.62 21.33 27.91
C ILE A 150 0.85 20.50 26.66
N THR A 151 1.29 19.28 26.89
CA THR A 151 1.49 18.25 25.88
C THR A 151 0.33 17.27 25.93
N GLN A 152 -0.28 16.99 24.77
CA GLN A 152 -1.36 16.02 24.70
C GLN A 152 -0.90 14.63 25.19
N LEU A 153 -1.74 13.92 25.93
CA LEU A 153 -1.43 12.54 26.32
C LEU A 153 -1.43 11.62 25.08
N PRO A 154 -0.53 10.64 24.99
CA PRO A 154 -0.55 9.65 23.92
C PRO A 154 -1.88 8.88 23.92
N ALA A 155 -2.30 8.40 22.76
CA ALA A 155 -3.62 7.79 22.58
C ALA A 155 -3.91 6.64 23.56
N GLY A 156 -2.90 5.83 23.91
CA GLY A 156 -3.03 4.74 24.88
C GLY A 156 -3.24 5.17 26.33
N ALA A 157 -2.98 6.44 26.67
CA ALA A 157 -3.17 6.99 28.01
C ALA A 157 -4.54 7.68 28.20
N LEU A 158 -5.31 7.86 27.12
CA LEU A 158 -6.65 8.45 27.13
C LEU A 158 -7.68 7.39 27.59
N THR A 159 -7.81 7.20 28.89
CA THR A 159 -8.88 6.39 29.51
C THR A 159 -9.96 7.29 30.11
N ALA A 160 -11.14 6.76 30.43
CA ALA A 160 -12.25 7.55 31.01
C ALA A 160 -11.87 8.28 32.32
N GLY A 161 -10.89 7.77 33.09
CA GLY A 161 -10.37 8.44 34.29
C GLY A 161 -9.33 9.53 34.02
N ASN A 162 -8.80 9.61 32.79
CA ASN A 162 -7.76 10.53 32.36
C ASN A 162 -8.27 11.64 31.41
N ALA A 163 -9.60 11.78 31.28
CA ALA A 163 -10.19 12.90 30.56
C ALA A 163 -10.01 14.21 31.35
N SER A 164 -9.74 15.32 30.64
CA SER A 164 -9.73 16.66 31.22
C SER A 164 -11.15 17.05 31.66
N THR A 165 -11.26 17.68 32.82
CA THR A 165 -12.52 18.03 33.47
C THR A 165 -12.71 19.54 33.48
N LEU A 166 -13.88 20.03 33.04
CA LEU A 166 -14.28 21.43 33.21
C LEU A 166 -15.47 21.50 34.17
N ARG A 167 -15.35 22.32 35.20
CA ARG A 167 -16.42 22.56 36.17
C ARG A 167 -16.78 24.04 36.15
N PHE A 168 -18.05 24.31 35.85
CA PHE A 168 -18.60 25.65 35.81
C PHE A 168 -19.35 25.94 37.12
N ASN A 169 -18.91 26.97 37.83
CA ASN A 169 -19.62 27.50 38.97
C ASN A 169 -20.53 28.63 38.47
N LEU A 170 -21.81 28.48 38.76
CA LEU A 170 -22.86 29.30 38.18
C LEU A 170 -23.47 30.20 39.26
N ARG A 171 -23.75 31.45 38.89
CA ARG A 171 -24.50 32.39 39.73
C ARG A 171 -25.75 32.87 39.02
N PRO A 172 -26.81 33.24 39.75
CA PRO A 172 -27.99 33.84 39.13
C PRO A 172 -27.62 35.11 38.37
N GLY A 173 -28.13 35.26 37.15
CA GLY A 173 -28.12 36.54 36.46
C GLY A 173 -29.01 37.57 37.18
N PRO A 174 -28.78 38.88 36.99
CA PRO A 174 -29.61 39.92 37.59
C PRO A 174 -31.06 39.79 37.11
N VAL A 175 -31.98 39.57 38.04
CA VAL A 175 -33.42 39.56 37.76
C VAL A 175 -33.88 41.00 37.62
N LEU A 176 -34.31 41.41 36.43
CA LEU A 176 -34.97 42.70 36.25
C LEU A 176 -36.33 42.63 36.95
N ARG A 177 -36.45 43.33 38.07
CA ARG A 177 -37.75 43.58 38.72
C ARG A 177 -38.44 44.64 37.88
N ILE A 178 -39.45 44.25 37.10
CA ILE A 178 -40.33 45.22 36.45
C ILE A 178 -41.12 45.87 37.58
N VAL A 179 -40.87 47.16 37.82
CA VAL A 179 -41.72 48.00 38.68
C VAL A 179 -42.67 48.70 37.72
N ASP A 180 -43.94 48.30 37.72
CA ASP A 180 -44.98 49.06 37.02
C ASP A 180 -45.19 50.37 37.79
N GLU A 181 -44.67 51.48 37.26
CA GLU A 181 -45.05 52.82 37.71
C GLU A 181 -46.45 53.15 37.17
N GLU A 182 -47.47 52.68 37.88
CA GLU A 182 -48.84 53.20 37.75
C GLU A 182 -49.16 54.14 38.92
N ASN A 183 -49.64 55.33 38.56
CA ASN A 183 -50.22 56.40 39.39
C ASN A 183 -49.27 57.27 40.22
N ASP A 184 -48.85 58.40 39.64
CA ASP A 184 -49.26 59.70 40.21
C ASP A 184 -49.07 60.87 39.22
N THR A 185 -50.17 61.46 38.76
CA THR A 185 -50.36 62.92 38.70
C THR A 185 -51.79 63.21 38.25
N ARG A 186 -52.73 63.19 39.20
CA ARG A 186 -53.85 64.13 39.20
C ARG A 186 -53.57 65.17 40.28
N ARG A 187 -53.20 66.39 39.85
CA ARG A 187 -53.61 67.65 40.45
C ARG A 187 -53.31 68.80 39.50
#